data_AF-A0AAD4E3G1-F1
#
_entry.id   AF-A0AAD4E3G1-F1
#
_cell.length_a   1.000
_cell.length_b   1.000
_cell.length_c   1.000
_cell.angle_alpha   90.00
_cell.angle_beta   90.00
_cell.angle_gamma   90.00
#
_symmetry.space_group_name_H-M   'P 1'
#
loop_
_entity.id
_entity.type
_entity.pdbx_description
1 polymer ?
#
loop_
_entity_poly.entity_id
_entity_poly.type
_entity_poly.pdbx_seq_one_letter_code
_entity_poly.pdbx_strand_id
1 'polypeptide(L)'
;MQATSPFPFGNLSTELVLLIFAHAARPTFVKTGDDVPKNPYASALSLCRVSKVVRRTVLPELLRTILLPEYNNVTAFVRALRMQQVFALQENDLRFDYAGRIDRIWFGQICEPPPQAPVHSSFASSTASERDIDFSLLAPVVLSAPSLALDFESLWLLYGCLESAWSSHVNTNDPIRVPPPWRINNLTLVGEFNRWRPLTSTAEGSAFLASISRLSFLSPARAQTHLLPTYDPCFDDLEHRKYPLPEWMTSVPWESFKHLQTISLVLPRIVLTVAAKTCLSEENVDVELLTLFDPPRSAYWEPKDISAYIESGEGRVVSVGVRTKLGYSPIQFTVSFDWEEAWTCGLLK
;
A
#
# COMPACT_ATOMS: atom_id res chain seq x y z
N MET A 1 -5.16 50.26 -25.13
CA MET A 1 -5.49 48.89 -25.57
C MET A 1 -4.57 47.94 -24.84
N GLN A 2 -5.07 47.21 -23.84
CA GLN A 2 -4.27 46.16 -23.18
C GLN A 2 -4.23 44.95 -24.10
N ALA A 3 -3.03 44.53 -24.48
CA ALA A 3 -2.82 43.29 -25.20
C ALA A 3 -3.33 42.14 -24.33
N THR A 4 -4.37 41.45 -24.78
CA THR A 4 -4.80 40.17 -24.22
C THR A 4 -3.61 39.23 -24.32
N SER A 5 -3.03 38.85 -23.18
CA SER A 5 -1.96 37.86 -23.16
C SER A 5 -2.47 36.61 -23.87
N PRO A 6 -1.78 36.10 -24.91
CA PRO A 6 -2.21 34.90 -25.59
C PRO A 6 -2.34 33.78 -24.56
N PHE A 7 -3.39 32.98 -24.69
CA PHE A 7 -3.58 31.80 -23.84
C PHE A 7 -2.28 30.98 -23.86
N PRO A 8 -1.72 30.57 -22.70
CA PRO A 8 -0.35 30.06 -22.63
C PRO A 8 -0.10 28.79 -23.47
N PHE A 9 -1.16 28.13 -23.95
CA PHE A 9 -1.09 26.97 -24.83
C PHE A 9 -1.33 27.30 -26.32
N GLY A 10 -1.55 28.56 -26.70
CA GLY A 10 -1.94 28.96 -28.06
C GLY A 10 -0.92 28.60 -29.16
N ASN A 11 0.35 28.41 -28.77
CA ASN A 11 1.44 28.03 -29.69
C ASN A 11 1.86 26.55 -29.55
N LEU A 12 1.20 25.77 -28.69
CA LEU A 12 1.55 24.37 -28.44
C LEU A 12 0.60 23.44 -29.21
N SER A 13 1.13 22.34 -29.71
CA SER A 13 0.29 21.29 -30.30
C SER A 13 -0.55 20.62 -29.20
N THR A 14 -1.73 20.12 -29.57
CA THR A 14 -2.63 19.44 -28.62
C THR A 14 -1.94 18.29 -27.88
N GLU A 15 -1.08 17.54 -28.57
CA GLU A 15 -0.32 16.43 -27.99
C GLU A 15 0.61 16.90 -26.87
N LEU A 16 1.33 18.01 -27.08
CA LEU A 16 2.21 18.60 -26.07
C LEU A 16 1.41 19.11 -24.87
N VAL A 17 0.26 19.74 -25.10
CA VAL A 17 -0.64 20.21 -24.04
C VAL A 17 -1.13 19.04 -23.17
N LEU A 18 -1.57 17.95 -23.80
CA LEU A 18 -2.02 16.75 -23.08
C LEU A 18 -0.89 16.08 -22.30
N LEU A 19 0.33 16.06 -22.85
CA LEU A 19 1.50 15.51 -22.18
C LEU A 19 1.91 16.36 -20.97
N ILE A 20 1.82 17.69 -21.07
CA ILE A 20 2.01 18.60 -19.94
C ILE A 20 0.98 18.32 -18.85
N PHE A 21 -0.30 18.15 -19.20
CA PHE A 21 -1.34 17.82 -18.23
C PHE A 21 -1.12 16.47 -17.57
N ALA A 22 -0.77 15.42 -18.33
CA ALA A 22 -0.46 14.11 -17.77
C ALA A 22 0.75 14.19 -16.82
N HIS A 23 1.79 14.93 -17.18
CA HIS A 23 2.96 15.11 -16.33
C HIS A 23 2.64 15.88 -15.04
N ALA A 24 1.89 17.00 -15.15
CA ALA A 24 1.48 17.81 -14.02
C ALA A 24 0.46 17.12 -13.10
N ALA A 25 -0.24 16.11 -13.61
CA ALA A 25 -1.17 15.28 -12.86
C ALA A 25 -0.50 14.19 -12.02
N ARG A 26 0.81 13.94 -12.20
CA ARG A 26 1.49 12.93 -11.40
C ARG A 26 1.47 13.32 -9.93
N PRO A 27 1.03 12.41 -9.05
CA PRO A 27 0.98 12.73 -7.64
C PRO A 27 2.39 13.01 -7.10
N THR A 28 2.50 14.05 -6.28
CA THR A 28 3.76 14.43 -5.63
C THR A 28 3.63 14.13 -4.15
N PHE A 29 4.30 13.08 -3.69
CA PHE A 29 4.25 12.65 -2.30
C PHE A 29 5.31 13.32 -1.41
N VAL A 30 6.18 14.16 -2.00
CA VAL A 30 7.26 14.86 -1.29
C VAL A 30 6.70 15.89 -0.30
N LYS A 31 6.93 15.66 1.00
CA LYS A 31 6.73 16.69 2.03
C LYS A 31 7.77 17.79 1.85
N THR A 32 7.34 18.97 1.40
CA THR A 32 8.15 20.19 1.48
C THR A 32 8.12 20.65 2.93
N GLY A 33 9.25 21.09 3.48
CA GLY A 33 9.46 21.33 4.92
C GLY A 33 8.59 22.40 5.59
N ASP A 34 7.54 22.88 4.92
CA ASP A 34 6.50 23.72 5.51
C ASP A 34 5.32 22.82 5.92
N ASP A 35 4.97 22.86 7.21
CA ASP A 35 4.07 21.99 8.01
C ASP A 35 2.60 21.81 7.56
N VAL A 36 2.29 21.84 6.26
CA VAL A 36 0.96 21.48 5.77
C VAL A 36 1.05 20.28 4.82
N PRO A 37 0.46 19.13 5.17
CA PRO A 37 0.35 18.01 4.23
C PRO A 37 -0.44 18.48 3.01
N LYS A 38 0.27 18.71 1.89
CA LYS A 38 -0.38 18.98 0.61
C LYS A 38 -0.95 17.67 0.08
N ASN A 39 -2.23 17.68 -0.28
CA ASN A 39 -2.86 16.55 -0.96
C ASN A 39 -2.02 16.20 -2.21
N PRO A 40 -1.45 14.99 -2.31
CA PRO A 40 -0.55 14.63 -3.40
C PRO A 40 -1.23 14.69 -4.77
N TYR A 41 -2.56 14.62 -4.81
CA TYR A 41 -3.38 14.68 -6.03
C TYR A 41 -3.93 16.08 -6.33
N ALA A 42 -3.54 17.13 -5.60
CA ALA A 42 -4.14 18.47 -5.74
C ALA A 42 -4.09 19.02 -7.18
N SER A 43 -2.95 18.86 -7.87
CA SER A 43 -2.77 19.29 -9.26
C SER A 43 -3.69 18.52 -10.20
N ALA A 44 -3.72 17.18 -10.09
CA ALA A 44 -4.57 16.32 -10.90
C ALA A 44 -6.06 16.62 -10.70
N LEU A 45 -6.49 16.81 -9.45
CA LEU A 45 -7.87 17.18 -9.13
C LEU A 45 -8.26 18.54 -9.72
N SER A 46 -7.33 19.50 -9.71
CA SER A 46 -7.54 20.82 -10.32
C SER A 46 -7.66 20.71 -11.83
N LEU A 47 -6.79 19.94 -12.49
CA LEU A 47 -6.82 19.72 -13.92
C LEU A 47 -8.09 18.98 -14.37
N CYS A 48 -8.56 18.00 -13.60
CA CYS A 48 -9.82 17.29 -13.84
C CYS A 48 -11.06 18.21 -13.90
N ARG A 49 -10.98 19.44 -13.39
CA ARG A 49 -12.06 20.42 -13.40
C ARG A 49 -12.02 21.36 -14.62
N VAL A 50 -10.94 21.38 -15.39
CA VAL A 50 -10.74 22.31 -16.51
C VAL A 50 -11.68 21.99 -17.67
N SER A 51 -11.68 20.74 -18.13
CA SER A 51 -12.58 20.27 -19.18
C SER A 51 -12.70 18.76 -19.18
N LYS A 52 -13.69 18.24 -19.91
CA LYS A 52 -13.88 16.79 -20.11
C LYS A 52 -12.64 16.12 -20.74
N VAL A 53 -12.01 16.78 -21.71
CA VAL A 53 -10.81 16.24 -22.39
C VAL A 53 -9.65 16.16 -21.41
N VAL A 54 -9.39 17.26 -20.67
CA VAL A 54 -8.33 17.29 -19.67
C VAL A 54 -8.56 16.24 -18.60
N ARG A 55 -9.80 16.10 -18.12
CA ARG A 55 -10.18 15.05 -17.17
C ARG A 55 -9.84 13.65 -17.68
N ARG A 56 -10.21 13.31 -18.92
CA ARG A 56 -9.92 11.98 -19.48
C ARG A 56 -8.43 11.70 -19.63
N THR A 57 -7.62 12.74 -19.87
CA THR A 57 -6.16 12.63 -19.94
C THR A 57 -5.51 12.49 -18.56
N VAL A 58 -6.03 13.19 -17.56
CA VAL A 58 -5.43 13.29 -16.22
C VAL A 58 -5.86 12.18 -15.27
N LEU A 59 -7.11 11.73 -15.39
CA LEU A 59 -7.70 10.75 -14.47
C LEU A 59 -6.93 9.41 -14.43
N PRO A 60 -6.37 8.88 -15.53
CA PRO A 60 -5.47 7.73 -15.48
C PRO A 60 -4.26 7.93 -14.56
N GLU A 61 -3.63 9.11 -14.58
CA GLU A 61 -2.46 9.40 -13.73
C GLU A 61 -2.85 9.50 -12.26
N LEU A 62 -4.04 10.04 -11.97
CA LEU A 62 -4.59 10.09 -10.60
C LEU A 62 -4.92 8.69 -10.06
N LEU A 63 -5.55 7.84 -10.88
CA LEU A 63 -6.03 6.52 -10.44
C LEU A 63 -4.93 5.46 -10.45
N ARG A 64 -3.78 5.74 -11.06
CA ARG A 64 -2.65 4.81 -11.09
C ARG A 64 -2.28 4.30 -9.69
N THR A 65 -2.35 5.16 -8.69
CA THR A 65 -2.11 4.81 -7.30
C THR A 65 -3.21 5.43 -6.46
N ILE A 66 -3.87 4.62 -5.62
CA ILE A 66 -4.93 5.08 -4.74
C ILE A 66 -4.52 4.85 -3.30
N LEU A 67 -4.61 5.91 -2.49
CA LEU A 67 -4.39 5.86 -1.05
C LEU A 67 -5.73 5.97 -0.33
N LEU A 68 -6.05 4.96 0.48
CA LEU A 68 -7.23 4.92 1.34
C LEU A 68 -6.77 4.72 2.79
N PRO A 69 -6.17 5.74 3.43
CA PRO A 69 -5.58 5.60 4.76
C PRO A 69 -6.64 5.37 5.85
N GLU A 70 -7.84 5.93 5.68
CA GLU A 70 -8.92 5.87 6.67
C GLU A 70 -10.19 5.21 6.10
N TYR A 71 -11.03 4.71 7.00
CA TYR A 71 -12.36 4.18 6.68
C TYR A 71 -13.22 5.15 5.85
N ASN A 72 -13.16 6.45 6.16
CA ASN A 72 -13.87 7.49 5.43
C ASN A 72 -13.43 7.58 3.97
N ASN A 73 -12.16 7.29 3.67
CA ASN A 73 -11.67 7.26 2.30
C ASN A 73 -12.22 6.06 1.55
N VAL A 74 -12.26 4.88 2.18
CA VAL A 74 -12.83 3.66 1.59
C VAL A 74 -14.31 3.85 1.28
N THR A 75 -15.10 4.38 2.22
CA THR A 75 -16.53 4.64 1.99
C THR A 75 -16.76 5.69 0.90
N ALA A 76 -15.96 6.77 0.86
CA ALA A 76 -16.02 7.76 -0.21
C ALA A 76 -15.67 7.12 -1.58
N PHE A 77 -14.69 6.22 -1.61
CA PHE A 77 -14.31 5.49 -2.81
C PHE A 77 -15.44 4.58 -3.29
N VAL A 78 -16.06 3.80 -2.41
CA VAL A 78 -17.23 2.96 -2.74
C VAL A 78 -18.40 3.80 -3.27
N ARG A 79 -18.67 4.97 -2.67
CA ARG A 79 -19.68 5.92 -3.18
C ARG A 79 -19.33 6.38 -4.60
N ALA A 80 -18.05 6.68 -4.87
CA ALA A 80 -17.61 7.04 -6.21
C ALA A 80 -17.79 5.88 -7.21
N LEU A 81 -17.51 4.64 -6.84
CA LEU A 81 -17.74 3.46 -7.67
C LEU A 81 -19.23 3.27 -7.98
N ARG A 82 -20.10 3.46 -6.99
CA ARG A 82 -21.56 3.43 -7.19
C ARG A 82 -22.01 4.49 -8.19
N MET A 83 -21.47 5.71 -8.10
CA MET A 83 -21.73 6.75 -9.09
C MET A 83 -21.27 6.34 -10.50
N GLN A 84 -20.11 5.67 -10.62
CA GLN A 84 -19.63 5.18 -11.92
C GLN A 84 -20.52 4.10 -12.52
N GLN A 85 -21.14 3.25 -11.72
CA GLN A 85 -22.14 2.30 -12.23
C GLN A 85 -23.38 3.01 -12.78
N VAL A 86 -23.89 4.03 -12.08
CA VAL A 86 -25.01 4.85 -12.57
C VAL A 86 -24.63 5.53 -13.88
N PHE A 87 -23.43 6.09 -13.97
CA PHE A 87 -22.91 6.67 -15.21
C PHE A 87 -22.78 5.63 -16.34
N ALA A 88 -22.41 4.39 -16.03
CA ALA A 88 -22.34 3.32 -17.01
C ALA A 88 -23.72 2.97 -17.57
N LEU A 89 -24.75 2.92 -16.73
CA LEU A 89 -26.14 2.64 -17.14
C LEU A 89 -26.75 3.77 -17.98
N GLN A 90 -26.33 5.00 -17.73
CA GLN A 90 -26.81 6.20 -18.45
C GLN A 90 -25.98 6.54 -19.69
N GLU A 91 -24.99 5.71 -20.05
CA GLU A 91 -24.00 6.03 -21.09
C GLU A 91 -23.37 7.41 -20.90
N ASN A 92 -23.20 7.81 -19.63
CA ASN A 92 -22.73 9.15 -19.30
C ASN A 92 -21.26 9.29 -19.68
N ASP A 93 -20.97 10.41 -20.33
CA ASP A 93 -19.64 10.77 -20.80
C ASP A 93 -18.57 10.92 -19.70
N LEU A 94 -19.00 11.03 -18.44
CA LEU A 94 -18.15 11.06 -17.24
C LEU A 94 -17.83 9.67 -16.68
N ARG A 95 -18.40 8.61 -17.27
CA ARG A 95 -18.04 7.22 -16.96
C ARG A 95 -16.54 7.03 -17.16
N PHE A 96 -15.94 6.35 -16.20
CA PHE A 96 -14.55 5.96 -16.25
C PHE A 96 -14.40 4.53 -15.71
N ASP A 97 -13.55 3.74 -16.37
CA ASP A 97 -13.24 2.38 -15.94
C ASP A 97 -12.13 2.42 -14.89
N TYR A 98 -12.50 2.19 -13.62
CA TYR A 98 -11.56 2.18 -12.50
C TYR A 98 -10.72 0.90 -12.50
N ALA A 99 -11.36 -0.26 -12.67
CA ALA A 99 -10.71 -1.57 -12.60
C ALA A 99 -9.59 -1.72 -13.64
N GLY A 100 -9.79 -1.19 -14.85
CA GLY A 100 -8.78 -1.22 -15.90
C GLY A 100 -7.62 -0.22 -15.75
N ARG A 101 -7.66 0.70 -14.77
CA ARG A 101 -6.76 1.86 -14.70
C ARG A 101 -5.98 2.00 -13.40
N ILE A 102 -6.37 1.25 -12.38
CA ILE A 102 -5.69 1.29 -11.09
C ILE A 102 -4.56 0.26 -11.11
N ASP A 103 -3.33 0.74 -10.97
CA ASP A 103 -2.16 -0.13 -10.87
C ASP A 103 -1.90 -0.56 -9.42
N ARG A 104 -2.19 0.34 -8.46
CA ARG A 104 -1.82 0.16 -7.05
C ARG A 104 -2.89 0.70 -6.11
N ILE A 105 -3.24 -0.07 -5.07
CA ILE A 105 -4.13 0.37 -4.00
C ILE A 105 -3.48 0.17 -2.63
N TRP A 106 -3.58 1.18 -1.77
CA TRP A 106 -3.16 1.15 -0.38
C TRP A 106 -4.37 1.29 0.54
N PHE A 107 -4.49 0.39 1.52
CA PHE A 107 -5.36 0.56 2.68
C PHE A 107 -4.51 0.87 3.92
N GLY A 108 -4.79 1.98 4.60
CA GLY A 108 -4.09 2.32 5.84
C GLY A 108 -4.56 1.47 7.02
N GLN A 109 -4.46 2.00 8.23
CA GLN A 109 -4.90 1.31 9.45
C GLN A 109 -6.42 1.48 9.63
N ILE A 110 -7.21 0.50 9.21
CA ILE A 110 -8.67 0.53 9.23
C ILE A 110 -9.21 -0.68 9.99
N CYS A 111 -9.58 -0.48 11.25
CA CYS A 111 -10.20 -1.52 12.05
C CYS A 111 -11.56 -1.96 11.48
N GLU A 112 -11.85 -3.26 11.61
CA GLU A 112 -13.18 -3.79 11.38
C GLU A 112 -14.19 -3.08 12.30
N PRO A 113 -15.32 -2.58 11.78
CA PRO A 113 -16.34 -1.97 12.63
C PRO A 113 -16.89 -3.01 13.60
N PRO A 114 -17.12 -2.66 14.89
CA PRO A 114 -17.65 -3.61 15.85
C PRO A 114 -19.03 -4.13 15.38
N PRO A 115 -19.35 -5.41 15.64
CA PRO A 115 -20.65 -5.96 15.29
C PRO A 115 -21.75 -5.10 15.92
N GLN A 116 -22.78 -4.78 15.14
CA GLN A 116 -23.89 -3.97 15.65
C GLN A 116 -24.55 -4.71 16.81
N ALA A 117 -24.75 -4.01 17.93
CA ALA A 117 -25.49 -4.55 19.06
C ALA A 117 -26.89 -4.98 18.57
N PRO A 118 -27.42 -6.14 19.02
CA PRO A 118 -28.75 -6.58 18.63
C PRO A 118 -29.78 -5.51 19.01
N VAL A 119 -30.27 -4.78 18.01
CA VAL A 119 -31.27 -3.74 18.23
C VAL A 119 -32.60 -4.45 18.47
N HIS A 120 -33.09 -4.41 19.72
CA HIS A 120 -34.45 -4.84 20.02
C HIS A 120 -35.43 -4.03 19.16
N SER A 121 -36.28 -4.75 18.43
CA SER A 121 -37.13 -4.33 17.32
C SER A 121 -38.30 -3.40 17.69
N SER A 122 -38.09 -2.41 18.56
CA SER A 122 -39.15 -1.53 19.08
C SER A 122 -39.00 -0.06 18.71
N PHE A 123 -37.86 0.35 18.15
CA PHE A 123 -37.68 1.68 17.57
C PHE A 123 -37.15 1.55 16.15
N ALA A 124 -38.07 1.51 15.19
CA ALA A 124 -37.74 1.67 13.78
C ALA A 124 -37.23 3.09 13.55
N SER A 125 -35.93 3.31 13.77
CA SER A 125 -35.21 4.39 13.09
C SER A 125 -34.71 3.81 11.77
N SER A 126 -35.49 4.04 10.72
CA SER A 126 -35.10 3.83 9.34
C SER A 126 -33.96 4.79 8.96
N THR A 127 -32.74 4.44 9.34
CA THR A 127 -31.54 4.86 8.62
C THR A 127 -30.87 3.59 8.14
N ALA A 128 -31.12 3.24 6.88
CA ALA A 128 -30.42 2.16 6.19
C ALA A 128 -28.92 2.25 6.51
N SER A 129 -28.33 1.11 6.84
CA SER A 129 -26.95 0.95 7.34
C SER A 129 -25.92 1.71 6.49
N GLU A 130 -25.61 2.94 6.87
CA GLU A 130 -24.60 3.77 6.20
C GLU A 130 -23.15 3.28 6.42
N ARG A 131 -23.00 2.13 7.10
CA ARG A 131 -21.72 1.55 7.55
C ARG A 131 -21.33 0.26 6.84
N ASP A 132 -22.13 -0.23 5.90
CA ASP A 132 -21.79 -1.47 5.22
C ASP A 132 -20.98 -1.18 3.94
N ILE A 133 -19.78 -1.73 3.86
CA ILE A 133 -18.93 -1.60 2.68
C ILE A 133 -19.49 -2.55 1.62
N ASP A 134 -19.89 -1.96 0.49
CA ASP A 134 -20.39 -2.73 -0.64
C ASP A 134 -19.24 -3.43 -1.37
N PHE A 135 -18.87 -4.63 -0.87
CA PHE A 135 -17.77 -5.41 -1.42
C PHE A 135 -18.00 -5.82 -2.87
N SER A 136 -19.26 -5.92 -3.32
CA SER A 136 -19.58 -6.19 -4.72
C SER A 136 -19.08 -5.09 -5.67
N LEU A 137 -18.99 -3.86 -5.18
CA LEU A 137 -18.42 -2.72 -5.90
C LEU A 137 -16.92 -2.62 -5.74
N LEU A 138 -16.42 -2.89 -4.53
CA LEU A 138 -15.01 -2.73 -4.20
C LEU A 138 -14.14 -3.83 -4.81
N ALA A 139 -14.60 -5.08 -4.78
CA ALA A 139 -13.83 -6.25 -5.19
C ALA A 139 -13.31 -6.17 -6.62
N PRO A 140 -14.12 -5.85 -7.66
CA PRO A 140 -13.62 -5.79 -9.04
C PRO A 140 -12.48 -4.79 -9.22
N VAL A 141 -12.48 -3.72 -8.43
CA VAL A 141 -11.48 -2.65 -8.51
C VAL A 141 -10.22 -2.99 -7.72
N VAL A 142 -10.38 -3.53 -6.51
CA VAL A 142 -9.23 -3.94 -5.68
C VAL A 142 -8.50 -5.11 -6.28
N LEU A 143 -9.24 -6.13 -6.71
CA LEU A 143 -8.68 -7.37 -7.22
C LEU A 143 -8.09 -7.24 -8.63
N SER A 144 -8.43 -6.20 -9.38
CA SER A 144 -7.85 -5.94 -10.71
C SER A 144 -6.50 -5.20 -10.67
N ALA A 145 -6.17 -4.58 -9.53
CA ALA A 145 -4.90 -3.90 -9.32
C ALA A 145 -3.75 -4.92 -9.19
N PRO A 146 -2.65 -4.80 -9.95
CA PRO A 146 -1.49 -5.68 -9.82
C PRO A 146 -0.80 -5.63 -8.45
N SER A 147 -0.83 -4.46 -7.79
CA SER A 147 -0.16 -4.24 -6.50
C SER A 147 -1.16 -3.78 -5.43
N LEU A 148 -1.20 -4.53 -4.33
CA LEU A 148 -2.02 -4.23 -3.18
C LEU A 148 -1.11 -4.04 -1.97
N ALA A 149 -1.33 -2.96 -1.24
CA ALA A 149 -0.74 -2.74 0.06
C ALA A 149 -1.83 -2.53 1.10
N LEU A 150 -1.63 -3.08 2.29
CA LEU A 150 -2.55 -2.86 3.39
C LEU A 150 -1.86 -2.98 4.74
N ASP A 151 -2.37 -2.23 5.70
CA ASP A 151 -2.15 -2.54 7.10
C ASP A 151 -2.89 -3.84 7.47
N PHE A 152 -2.30 -4.65 8.35
CA PHE A 152 -2.89 -5.88 8.85
C PHE A 152 -4.26 -5.66 9.52
N GLU A 153 -4.50 -4.51 10.13
CA GLU A 153 -5.81 -4.18 10.69
C GLU A 153 -6.89 -4.05 9.60
N SER A 154 -6.50 -3.70 8.37
CA SER A 154 -7.38 -3.57 7.20
C SER A 154 -7.59 -4.86 6.41
N LEU A 155 -7.02 -5.98 6.87
CA LEU A 155 -7.06 -7.25 6.14
C LEU A 155 -8.48 -7.77 5.92
N TRP A 156 -9.45 -7.37 6.76
CA TRP A 156 -10.86 -7.66 6.58
C TRP A 156 -11.46 -7.09 5.28
N LEU A 157 -10.93 -5.97 4.77
CA LEU A 157 -11.36 -5.41 3.49
C LEU A 157 -11.02 -6.36 2.33
N LEU A 158 -9.82 -6.96 2.39
CA LEU A 158 -9.41 -7.97 1.42
C LEU A 158 -10.26 -9.22 1.53
N TYR A 159 -10.60 -9.68 2.75
CA TYR A 159 -11.50 -10.83 2.94
C TYR A 159 -12.85 -10.61 2.27
N GLY A 160 -13.51 -9.48 2.56
CA GLY A 160 -14.81 -9.17 1.94
C GLY A 160 -14.72 -9.08 0.41
N CYS A 161 -13.62 -8.54 -0.12
CA CYS A 161 -13.39 -8.51 -1.57
C CYS A 161 -13.22 -9.92 -2.17
N LEU A 162 -12.41 -10.77 -1.54
CA LEU A 162 -12.17 -12.14 -2.00
C LEU A 162 -13.45 -12.98 -1.95
N GLU A 163 -14.19 -12.92 -0.84
CA GLU A 163 -15.46 -13.64 -0.66
C GLU A 163 -16.50 -13.21 -1.71
N SER A 164 -16.65 -11.90 -1.93
CA SER A 164 -17.58 -11.34 -2.92
C SER A 164 -17.23 -11.78 -4.35
N ALA A 165 -15.95 -11.72 -4.72
CA ALA A 165 -15.50 -12.15 -6.04
C ALA A 165 -15.62 -13.67 -6.22
N TRP A 166 -15.29 -14.45 -5.20
CA TRP A 166 -15.36 -15.91 -5.24
C TRP A 166 -16.80 -16.41 -5.39
N SER A 167 -17.72 -15.84 -4.62
CA SER A 167 -19.15 -16.17 -4.70
C SER A 167 -19.74 -15.83 -6.07
N SER A 168 -19.31 -14.73 -6.68
CA SER A 168 -19.69 -14.34 -8.04
C SER A 168 -19.12 -15.31 -9.09
N HIS A 169 -17.90 -15.81 -8.87
CA HIS A 169 -17.20 -16.73 -9.76
C HIS A 169 -17.84 -18.13 -9.78
N VAL A 170 -18.18 -18.68 -8.60
CA VAL A 170 -18.79 -20.02 -8.46
C VAL A 170 -20.17 -20.12 -9.13
N ASN A 171 -20.88 -19.00 -9.28
CA ASN A 171 -22.18 -18.95 -9.97
C ASN A 171 -22.08 -19.01 -11.51
N THR A 172 -20.87 -19.01 -12.07
CA THR A 172 -20.67 -19.22 -13.51
C THR A 172 -20.50 -20.72 -13.81
N ASN A 173 -21.31 -21.25 -14.74
CA ASN A 173 -21.49 -22.68 -15.02
C ASN A 173 -20.24 -23.44 -15.56
N ASP A 174 -19.03 -22.89 -15.45
CA ASP A 174 -17.81 -23.53 -15.94
C ASP A 174 -16.62 -23.37 -14.96
N PRO A 175 -16.60 -24.15 -13.86
CA PRO A 175 -15.62 -23.99 -12.77
C PRO A 175 -14.21 -24.51 -13.10
N ILE A 176 -13.99 -25.16 -14.25
CA ILE A 176 -12.79 -26.00 -14.45
C ILE A 176 -11.62 -25.24 -15.12
N ARG A 177 -11.82 -24.04 -15.69
CA ARG A 177 -10.76 -23.35 -16.47
C ARG A 177 -10.65 -21.84 -16.31
N VAL A 178 -11.43 -21.23 -15.43
CA VAL A 178 -11.39 -19.77 -15.28
C VAL A 178 -10.23 -19.39 -14.35
N PRO A 179 -9.31 -18.51 -14.79
CA PRO A 179 -8.25 -18.02 -13.92
C PRO A 179 -8.87 -17.31 -12.69
N PRO A 180 -8.17 -17.28 -11.54
CA PRO A 180 -8.67 -16.56 -10.38
C PRO A 180 -9.07 -15.13 -10.75
N PRO A 181 -10.16 -14.58 -10.18
CA PRO A 181 -10.72 -13.30 -10.60
C PRO A 181 -9.85 -12.08 -10.23
N TRP A 182 -8.63 -12.31 -9.73
CA TRP A 182 -7.70 -11.27 -9.30
C TRP A 182 -6.40 -11.27 -10.11
N ARG A 183 -5.84 -10.07 -10.32
CA ARG A 183 -4.55 -9.80 -10.97
C ARG A 183 -3.44 -9.45 -9.98
N ILE A 184 -3.78 -9.35 -8.70
CA ILE A 184 -2.84 -9.01 -7.62
C ILE A 184 -1.74 -10.07 -7.59
N ASN A 185 -0.50 -9.63 -7.76
CA ASN A 185 0.69 -10.49 -7.69
C ASN A 185 1.80 -9.92 -6.79
N ASN A 186 1.65 -8.65 -6.37
CA ASN A 186 2.51 -7.97 -5.42
C ASN A 186 1.67 -7.54 -4.20
N LEU A 187 1.95 -8.16 -3.06
CA LEU A 187 1.31 -7.87 -1.78
C LEU A 187 2.31 -7.18 -0.85
N THR A 188 1.94 -6.02 -0.30
CA THR A 188 2.70 -5.33 0.73
C THR A 188 1.88 -5.31 2.02
N LEU A 189 2.45 -5.81 3.10
CA LEU A 189 1.80 -5.87 4.41
C LEU A 189 2.54 -4.97 5.39
N VAL A 190 1.75 -4.16 6.11
CA VAL A 190 2.23 -3.23 7.14
C VAL A 190 1.55 -3.57 8.45
N GLY A 191 2.23 -3.40 9.56
CA GLY A 191 1.68 -3.71 10.88
C GLY A 191 2.47 -4.79 11.64
N GLU A 192 2.18 -4.94 12.93
CA GLU A 192 2.78 -5.95 13.82
C GLU A 192 1.93 -7.24 13.89
N PHE A 193 0.79 -7.28 13.20
CA PHE A 193 -0.28 -8.25 13.44
C PHE A 193 -0.32 -9.41 12.45
N ASN A 194 0.03 -10.62 12.89
CA ASN A 194 0.23 -11.75 11.97
C ASN A 194 -1.01 -12.66 11.83
N ARG A 195 -2.18 -12.11 11.50
CA ARG A 195 -3.40 -12.92 11.35
C ARG A 195 -3.54 -13.49 9.95
N TRP A 196 -2.71 -14.49 9.62
CA TRP A 196 -2.82 -15.24 8.37
C TRP A 196 -4.00 -16.21 8.33
N ARG A 197 -4.46 -16.65 9.51
CA ARG A 197 -5.47 -17.69 9.67
C ARG A 197 -6.66 -17.51 8.73
N PRO A 198 -7.29 -16.32 8.61
CA PRO A 198 -8.46 -16.19 7.76
C PRO A 198 -8.15 -16.27 6.26
N LEU A 199 -6.94 -15.90 5.79
CA LEU A 199 -6.51 -16.17 4.41
C LEU A 199 -6.26 -17.67 4.19
N THR A 200 -5.70 -18.38 5.18
CA THR A 200 -5.39 -19.81 5.04
C THR A 200 -6.58 -20.73 5.27
N SER A 201 -7.63 -20.27 5.94
CA SER A 201 -8.77 -21.10 6.33
C SER A 201 -9.85 -21.22 5.26
N THR A 202 -9.79 -20.40 4.22
CA THR A 202 -10.78 -20.40 3.14
C THR A 202 -10.16 -20.73 1.79
N ALA A 203 -10.99 -21.20 0.85
CA ALA A 203 -10.51 -21.61 -0.47
C ALA A 203 -10.04 -20.40 -1.29
N GLU A 204 -10.79 -19.30 -1.25
CA GLU A 204 -10.47 -18.05 -1.92
C GLU A 204 -9.23 -17.39 -1.34
N GLY A 205 -9.06 -17.39 -0.02
CA GLY A 205 -7.85 -16.89 0.62
C GLY A 205 -6.63 -17.72 0.26
N SER A 206 -6.75 -19.05 0.27
CA SER A 206 -5.65 -19.96 -0.10
C SER A 206 -5.27 -19.81 -1.57
N ALA A 207 -6.25 -19.67 -2.46
CA ALA A 207 -6.01 -19.42 -3.88
C ALA A 207 -5.35 -18.05 -4.10
N PHE A 208 -5.76 -17.03 -3.34
CA PHE A 208 -5.16 -15.70 -3.39
C PHE A 208 -3.70 -15.72 -2.95
N LEU A 209 -3.39 -16.33 -1.82
CA LEU A 209 -2.00 -16.49 -1.36
C LEU A 209 -1.15 -17.22 -2.38
N ALA A 210 -1.72 -18.26 -3.02
CA ALA A 210 -1.02 -19.02 -4.04
C ALA A 210 -0.67 -18.18 -5.28
N SER A 211 -1.43 -17.13 -5.62
CA SER A 211 -1.14 -16.28 -6.79
C SER A 211 -0.13 -15.17 -6.52
N ILE A 212 0.25 -14.92 -5.26
CA ILE A 212 1.22 -13.87 -4.92
C ILE A 212 2.62 -14.31 -5.35
N SER A 213 3.26 -13.45 -6.13
CA SER A 213 4.64 -13.63 -6.62
C SER A 213 5.66 -12.78 -5.88
N ARG A 214 5.22 -11.65 -5.30
CA ARG A 214 6.05 -10.71 -4.58
C ARG A 214 5.38 -10.35 -3.27
N LEU A 215 6.13 -10.45 -2.19
CA LEU A 215 5.64 -10.17 -0.84
C LEU A 215 6.60 -9.19 -0.17
N SER A 216 6.08 -8.03 0.22
CA SER A 216 6.85 -7.02 0.95
C SER A 216 6.30 -6.89 2.36
N PHE A 217 7.18 -6.90 3.35
CA PHE A 217 6.81 -6.65 4.74
C PHE A 217 7.44 -5.36 5.21
N LEU A 218 6.57 -4.40 5.54
CA LEU A 218 6.97 -3.12 6.10
C LEU A 218 6.64 -3.20 7.58
N SER A 219 7.65 -3.52 8.39
CA SER A 219 7.44 -3.47 9.82
C SER A 219 7.11 -2.02 10.20
N PRO A 220 5.99 -1.79 10.91
CA PRO A 220 5.65 -0.46 11.40
C PRO A 220 6.55 -0.10 12.58
N ALA A 221 7.49 -0.98 12.96
CA ALA A 221 8.26 -0.88 14.18
C ALA A 221 8.81 0.55 14.31
N ARG A 222 8.09 1.30 15.14
CA ARG A 222 8.59 1.79 16.42
C ARG A 222 9.65 0.80 16.89
N ALA A 223 10.86 0.89 16.36
CA ALA A 223 11.97 0.11 16.84
C ALA A 223 12.17 0.58 18.27
N GLN A 224 11.57 -0.15 19.22
CA GLN A 224 11.84 0.01 20.63
C GLN A 224 13.26 -0.48 20.81
N THR A 225 14.19 0.42 20.56
CA THR A 225 15.52 0.29 21.11
C THR A 225 15.33 0.52 22.60
N HIS A 226 15.06 -0.56 23.34
CA HIS A 226 15.56 -0.62 24.70
C HIS A 226 17.04 -0.27 24.58
N LEU A 227 17.46 0.80 25.26
CA LEU A 227 18.84 1.26 25.28
C LEU A 227 19.76 0.03 25.33
N LEU A 228 20.37 -0.31 24.19
CA LEU A 228 21.44 -1.29 24.20
C LEU A 228 22.56 -0.70 25.07
N PRO A 229 23.32 -1.56 25.78
CA PRO A 229 24.38 -1.11 26.66
C PRO A 229 25.29 -0.17 25.88
N THR A 230 25.67 0.93 26.53
CA THR A 230 26.78 1.83 26.17
C THR A 230 27.66 1.28 25.04
N TYR A 231 27.61 1.95 23.89
CA TYR A 231 28.52 1.80 22.76
C TYR A 231 29.92 1.36 23.21
N ASP A 232 30.32 0.14 22.87
CA ASP A 232 31.73 -0.25 22.87
C ASP A 232 32.28 0.12 21.48
N PRO A 233 33.23 1.06 21.38
CA PRO A 233 33.77 1.52 20.10
C PRO A 233 34.59 0.45 19.35
N CYS A 234 34.74 -0.77 19.88
CA CYS A 234 35.41 -1.88 19.22
C CYS A 234 34.57 -2.65 18.16
N PHE A 235 33.35 -2.22 17.83
CA PHE A 235 32.58 -2.82 16.72
C PHE A 235 33.01 -2.26 15.34
N ASP A 236 34.25 -2.55 14.95
CA ASP A 236 34.73 -2.42 13.56
C ASP A 236 34.20 -3.55 12.65
N ASP A 237 33.46 -4.51 13.21
CA ASP A 237 32.96 -5.69 12.48
C ASP A 237 31.56 -5.44 11.88
N LEU A 238 31.46 -4.44 11.02
CA LEU A 238 30.26 -4.24 10.19
C LEU A 238 30.04 -5.39 9.19
N GLU A 239 31.09 -6.16 8.88
CA GLU A 239 31.05 -7.27 7.91
C GLU A 239 30.34 -8.53 8.44
N HIS A 240 30.09 -8.66 9.75
CA HIS A 240 29.53 -9.88 10.35
C HIS A 240 28.16 -9.69 11.01
N ARG A 241 27.40 -8.65 10.63
CA ARG A 241 26.06 -8.41 11.20
C ARG A 241 25.07 -9.52 10.78
N LYS A 242 24.89 -10.49 11.68
CA LYS A 242 23.79 -11.45 11.61
C LYS A 242 22.48 -10.70 11.82
N TYR A 243 21.63 -10.67 10.80
CA TYR A 243 20.28 -10.10 10.90
C TYR A 243 19.36 -11.13 11.56
N PRO A 244 18.96 -10.96 12.84
CA PRO A 244 17.94 -11.82 13.42
C PRO A 244 16.65 -11.64 12.61
N LEU A 245 16.03 -12.74 12.22
CA LEU A 245 14.75 -12.66 11.53
C LEU A 245 13.69 -12.06 12.44
N PRO A 246 12.82 -11.19 11.90
CA PRO A 246 11.66 -10.76 12.66
C PRO A 246 10.81 -11.96 13.08
N GLU A 247 10.36 -11.98 14.34
CA GLU A 247 9.55 -13.06 14.91
C GLU A 247 8.31 -13.38 14.05
N TRP A 248 7.74 -12.36 13.39
CA TRP A 248 6.59 -12.53 12.51
C TRP A 248 6.85 -13.49 11.33
N MET A 249 8.08 -13.64 10.85
CA MET A 249 8.40 -14.54 9.73
C MET A 249 8.11 -16.01 10.06
N THR A 250 8.15 -16.38 11.35
CA THR A 250 7.81 -17.74 11.81
C THR A 250 6.32 -18.06 11.68
N SER A 251 5.47 -17.02 11.58
CA SER A 251 4.02 -17.15 11.50
C SER A 251 3.47 -17.10 10.08
N VAL A 252 4.33 -16.84 9.09
CA VAL A 252 3.91 -16.76 7.69
C VAL A 252 3.66 -18.18 7.15
N PRO A 253 2.52 -18.43 6.50
CA PRO A 253 2.20 -19.73 5.92
C PRO A 253 2.92 -19.91 4.58
N TRP A 254 4.25 -20.05 4.60
CA TRP A 254 5.09 -20.11 3.39
C TRP A 254 4.61 -21.15 2.36
N GLU A 255 4.07 -22.27 2.83
CA GLU A 255 3.51 -23.34 1.98
C GLU A 255 2.31 -22.90 1.13
N SER A 256 1.58 -21.86 1.56
CA SER A 256 0.43 -21.31 0.82
C SER A 256 0.86 -20.48 -0.39
N PHE A 257 2.09 -19.96 -0.41
CA PHE A 257 2.60 -19.07 -1.45
C PHE A 257 3.28 -19.83 -2.60
N LYS A 258 2.48 -20.48 -3.44
CA LYS A 258 2.99 -21.40 -4.50
C LYS A 258 3.84 -20.74 -5.59
N HIS A 259 3.59 -19.46 -5.89
CA HIS A 259 4.28 -18.70 -6.96
C HIS A 259 5.21 -17.61 -6.43
N LEU A 260 5.54 -17.61 -5.13
CA LEU A 260 6.40 -16.59 -4.54
C LEU A 260 7.82 -16.67 -5.13
N GLN A 261 8.25 -15.55 -5.69
CA GLN A 261 9.56 -15.36 -6.33
C GLN A 261 10.41 -14.33 -5.58
N THR A 262 9.78 -13.43 -4.82
CA THR A 262 10.49 -12.33 -4.18
C THR A 262 9.89 -11.99 -2.83
N ILE A 263 10.75 -11.90 -1.82
CA ILE A 263 10.41 -11.35 -0.50
C ILE A 263 11.24 -10.10 -0.30
N SER A 264 10.60 -9.00 0.08
CA SER A 264 11.27 -7.77 0.45
C SER A 264 11.01 -7.44 1.92
N LEU A 265 12.09 -7.26 2.66
CA LEU A 265 12.11 -6.93 4.07
C LEU A 265 12.73 -5.57 4.24
N VAL A 266 12.03 -4.69 4.94
CA VAL A 266 12.61 -3.42 5.33
C VAL A 266 13.39 -3.58 6.63
N LEU A 267 14.66 -3.19 6.58
CA LEU A 267 15.58 -3.16 7.71
C LEU A 267 15.96 -1.71 8.03
N PRO A 268 15.55 -1.16 9.18
CA PRO A 268 15.87 0.21 9.54
C PRO A 268 17.38 0.34 9.82
N ARG A 269 18.09 1.20 9.09
CA ARG A 269 19.52 1.49 9.35
C ARG A 269 19.62 2.62 10.37
N ILE A 270 19.30 2.34 11.63
CA ILE A 270 19.40 3.34 12.69
C ILE A 270 20.84 3.37 13.22
N VAL A 271 21.63 4.35 12.78
CA VAL A 271 22.91 4.68 13.43
C VAL A 271 22.61 5.71 14.54
N LEU A 272 22.24 5.23 15.73
CA LEU A 272 22.14 6.12 16.90
C LEU A 272 23.55 6.53 17.32
N THR A 273 23.99 7.71 16.90
CA THR A 273 25.16 8.36 17.51
C THR A 273 24.70 8.94 18.86
N VAL A 274 25.13 8.32 19.96
CA VAL A 274 24.75 8.69 21.34
C VAL A 274 25.31 10.07 21.77
N ALA A 275 26.04 10.77 20.90
CA ALA A 275 26.69 12.02 21.23
C ALA A 275 25.95 13.24 20.64
N ALA A 276 24.79 13.58 21.20
CA ALA A 276 24.46 14.97 21.57
C ALA A 276 23.04 15.07 22.11
N LYS A 277 22.93 15.32 23.41
CA LYS A 277 21.83 16.12 23.96
C LYS A 277 21.81 17.45 23.20
N THR A 278 20.92 17.61 22.22
CA THR A 278 20.18 18.83 21.87
C THR A 278 19.47 18.63 20.54
N CYS A 279 18.13 18.59 20.59
CA CYS A 279 17.22 18.84 19.46
C CYS A 279 17.50 18.04 18.18
N LEU A 280 17.19 16.74 18.17
CA LEU A 280 17.00 16.01 16.92
C LEU A 280 15.70 16.51 16.27
N SER A 281 15.83 17.31 15.22
CA SER A 281 14.73 17.60 14.30
C SER A 281 14.35 16.32 13.53
N GLU A 282 13.26 16.34 12.77
CA GLU A 282 12.97 15.28 11.80
C GLU A 282 14.20 15.03 10.91
N GLU A 283 14.95 13.95 11.18
CA GLU A 283 16.09 13.54 10.36
C GLU A 283 15.64 12.44 9.40
N ASN A 284 16.07 12.55 8.15
CA ASN A 284 15.90 11.51 7.16
C ASN A 284 16.86 10.36 7.49
N VAL A 285 16.36 9.23 7.96
CA VAL A 285 17.15 8.02 8.16
C VAL A 285 17.08 7.16 6.91
N ASP A 286 18.22 6.81 6.32
CA ASP A 286 18.25 5.85 5.24
C ASP A 286 17.78 4.48 5.73
N VAL A 287 16.95 3.80 4.94
CA VAL A 287 16.47 2.45 5.26
C VAL A 287 17.05 1.47 4.26
N GLU A 288 17.34 0.25 4.68
CA GLU A 288 17.83 -0.79 3.79
C GLU A 288 16.68 -1.75 3.46
N LEU A 289 16.42 -1.94 2.18
CA LEU A 289 15.51 -2.96 1.68
C LEU A 289 16.33 -4.21 1.37
N LEU A 290 16.14 -5.26 2.17
CA LEU A 290 16.65 -6.58 1.89
C LEU A 290 15.65 -7.32 1.01
N THR A 291 16.04 -7.65 -0.22
CA THR A 291 15.25 -8.42 -1.17
C THR A 291 15.87 -9.81 -1.35
N LEU A 292 15.05 -10.83 -1.15
CA LEU A 292 15.39 -12.25 -1.28
C LEU A 292 14.69 -12.77 -2.53
N PHE A 293 15.43 -13.34 -3.48
CA PHE A 293 14.87 -14.01 -4.66
C PHE A 293 14.62 -15.49 -4.36
N ASP A 294 13.66 -16.13 -5.03
CA ASP A 294 13.33 -17.57 -4.93
C ASP A 294 13.47 -18.16 -3.51
N PRO A 295 12.73 -17.60 -2.53
CA PRO A 295 12.91 -17.96 -1.14
C PRO A 295 12.64 -19.46 -0.91
N PRO A 296 13.55 -20.23 -0.27
CA PRO A 296 13.28 -21.62 0.08
C PRO A 296 11.96 -21.76 0.83
N ARG A 297 11.14 -22.74 0.41
CA ARG A 297 9.84 -23.11 1.02
C ARG A 297 9.96 -23.68 2.44
N SER A 298 11.17 -23.68 3.01
CA SER A 298 11.44 -24.05 4.38
C SER A 298 10.74 -23.08 5.33
N ALA A 299 10.05 -23.62 6.34
CA ALA A 299 9.44 -22.83 7.42
C ALA A 299 10.47 -22.11 8.30
N TYR A 300 11.77 -22.43 8.14
CA TYR A 300 12.85 -21.89 8.95
C TYR A 300 13.98 -21.39 8.05
N TRP A 301 14.37 -20.14 8.31
CA TRP A 301 15.55 -19.51 7.76
C TRP A 301 16.43 -19.16 8.95
N GLU A 302 17.66 -19.67 9.02
CA GLU A 302 18.59 -19.20 10.04
C GLU A 302 19.21 -17.87 9.60
N PRO A 303 19.53 -16.95 10.53
CA PRO A 303 20.23 -15.70 10.23
C PRO A 303 21.52 -15.86 9.42
N LYS A 304 22.19 -17.02 9.55
CA LYS A 304 23.40 -17.36 8.79
C LYS A 304 23.10 -17.67 7.32
N ASP A 305 21.94 -18.26 7.04
CA ASP A 305 21.54 -18.60 5.68
C ASP A 305 21.33 -17.34 4.85
N ILE A 306 20.76 -16.28 5.43
CA ILE A 306 20.53 -14.99 4.74
C ILE A 306 21.84 -14.30 4.40
N SER A 307 22.82 -14.32 5.31
CA SER A 307 24.12 -13.70 5.05
C SER A 307 24.84 -14.43 3.92
N ALA A 308 24.87 -15.77 3.98
CA ALA A 308 25.38 -16.60 2.89
C ALA A 308 24.61 -16.42 1.58
N TYR A 309 23.28 -16.19 1.64
CA TYR A 309 22.41 -15.93 0.48
C TYR A 309 22.71 -14.58 -0.20
N ILE A 310 23.07 -13.56 0.59
CA ILE A 310 23.50 -12.27 0.06
C ILE A 310 24.90 -12.42 -0.56
N GLU A 311 25.81 -13.10 0.13
CA GLU A 311 27.18 -13.35 -0.34
C GLU A 311 27.21 -14.20 -1.62
N SER A 312 26.28 -15.14 -1.79
CA SER A 312 26.11 -15.94 -3.02
C SER A 312 25.51 -15.15 -4.19
N GLY A 313 25.02 -13.92 -3.94
CA GLY A 313 24.35 -13.07 -4.94
C GLY A 313 22.87 -13.43 -5.17
N GLU A 314 22.32 -14.34 -4.37
CA GLU A 314 20.91 -14.78 -4.46
C GLU A 314 19.97 -13.82 -3.70
N GLY A 315 20.52 -12.93 -2.86
CA GLY A 315 19.84 -11.79 -2.25
C GLY A 315 20.45 -10.45 -2.65
N ARG A 316 19.69 -9.36 -2.45
CA ARG A 316 20.16 -7.99 -2.68
C ARG A 316 19.75 -7.07 -1.53
N VAL A 317 20.69 -6.25 -1.06
CA VAL A 317 20.39 -5.13 -0.16
C VAL A 317 20.45 -3.84 -0.97
N VAL A 318 19.41 -3.01 -0.88
CA VAL A 318 19.34 -1.69 -1.52
C VAL A 318 18.98 -0.65 -0.48
N SER A 319 19.78 0.41 -0.37
CA SER A 319 19.38 1.58 0.42
C SER A 319 18.21 2.30 -0.27
N VAL A 320 17.10 2.42 0.45
CA VAL A 320 15.91 3.16 0.07
C VAL A 320 15.79 4.35 1.02
N GLY A 321 15.81 5.56 0.46
CA GLY A 321 15.56 6.76 1.26
C GLY A 321 14.11 6.77 1.73
N VAL A 322 13.88 6.59 3.02
CA VAL A 322 12.57 6.64 3.65
C VAL A 322 12.63 7.69 4.73
N ARG A 323 11.73 8.68 4.71
CA ARG A 323 11.75 9.70 5.75
C ARG A 323 11.25 9.12 7.07
N THR A 324 11.95 9.44 8.14
CA THR A 324 11.63 9.02 9.50
C THR A 324 11.29 10.19 10.38
N LYS A 325 10.34 10.02 11.28
CA LYS A 325 10.16 10.93 12.42
C LYS A 325 10.61 10.23 13.68
N LEU A 326 11.47 10.90 14.43
CA LEU A 326 11.90 10.45 15.75
C LEU A 326 11.08 11.17 16.82
N GLY A 327 10.23 10.44 17.53
CA GLY A 327 9.51 10.92 18.71
C GLY A 327 10.26 10.59 20.00
N TYR A 328 10.23 11.51 20.98
CA TYR A 328 10.87 11.33 22.28
C TYR A 328 9.88 11.06 23.41
N SER A 329 10.16 10.03 24.19
CA SER A 329 9.76 9.88 25.59
C SER A 329 11.04 9.65 26.41
N PRO A 330 11.14 10.07 27.70
CA PRO A 330 12.34 9.91 28.53
C PRO A 330 12.91 8.48 28.64
N ILE A 331 12.14 7.48 28.19
CA ILE A 331 12.43 6.06 28.32
C ILE A 331 12.37 5.33 26.96
N GLN A 332 11.93 6.01 25.88
CA GLN A 332 11.62 5.34 24.60
C GLN A 332 11.86 6.25 23.39
N PHE A 333 12.65 5.77 22.45
CA PHE A 333 12.73 6.33 21.10
C PHE A 333 11.67 5.67 20.23
N THR A 334 10.91 6.49 19.49
CA THR A 334 9.93 6.00 18.52
C THR A 334 10.33 6.48 17.15
N VAL A 335 10.67 5.55 16.24
CA VAL A 335 10.88 5.86 14.82
C VAL A 335 9.60 5.52 14.07
N SER A 336 9.04 6.48 13.35
CA SER A 336 7.94 6.23 12.41
C SER A 336 8.39 6.46 10.98
N PHE A 337 8.12 5.51 10.10
CA PHE A 337 8.47 5.57 8.68
C PHE A 337 7.23 5.95 7.86
N ASP A 338 7.38 6.84 6.88
CA ASP A 338 6.31 7.16 5.93
C ASP A 338 6.28 6.12 4.80
N TRP A 339 5.79 4.91 5.13
CA TRP A 339 5.72 3.79 4.18
C TRP A 339 4.78 4.07 3.01
N GLU A 340 3.76 4.89 3.21
CA GLU A 340 2.82 5.29 2.17
C GLU A 340 3.55 6.05 1.05
N GLU A 341 4.41 7.01 1.41
CA GLU A 341 5.25 7.74 0.45
C GLU A 341 6.22 6.79 -0.29
N ALA A 342 6.95 5.94 0.42
CA ALA A 342 7.92 5.03 -0.20
C ALA A 342 7.25 4.04 -1.18
N TRP A 343 6.10 3.49 -0.79
CA TRP A 343 5.36 2.53 -1.60
C TRP A 343 4.71 3.21 -2.82
N THR A 344 4.12 4.39 -2.65
CA THR A 344 3.50 5.14 -3.76
C THR A 344 4.52 5.53 -4.83
N CYS A 345 5.74 5.91 -4.44
CA CYS A 345 6.84 6.17 -5.37
C CYS A 345 7.33 4.90 -6.10
N GLY A 346 6.87 3.71 -5.70
CA GLY A 346 7.29 2.43 -6.30
C GLY A 346 8.76 2.11 -6.01
N LEU A 347 9.23 2.52 -4.84
CA LEU A 347 10.55 2.13 -4.33
C LEU A 347 10.56 0.66 -3.87
N LEU A 348 9.38 0.12 -3.58
CA LEU A 348 9.12 -1.28 -3.24
C LEU A 348 8.53 -1.98 -4.47
N LYS A 349 9.36 -2.54 -5.35
CA LYS A 349 8.94 -3.17 -6.62
C LYS A 349 9.25 -4.65 -6.68
#